data_AF-A0A0F9C4C6-F1
#
_entry.id   AF-A0A0F9C4C6-F1
#
_cell.length_a   1.000
_cell.length_b   1.000
_cell.length_c   1.000
_cell.angle_alpha   90.00
_cell.angle_beta   90.00
_cell.angle_gamma   90.00
#
_symmetry.space_group_name_H-M   'P 1'
#
loop_
_entity.id
_entity.type
_entity.pdbx_description
1 polymer ?
#
loop_
_entity_poly.entity_id
_entity_poly.type
_entity_poly.pdbx_seq_one_letter_code
_entity_poly.pdbx_strand_id
1 'polypeptide(L)' 'MGVTSIRFNENEEAALNYLKNVLHYDASTLIKKALWEMYEDIKDKEMVNRFEKEEDAGNTSFSAITDLL' A
#
# COMPACT_ATOMS: atom_id res chain seq x y z
N MET A 1 -3.39 -10.87 20.60
CA MET A 1 -2.53 -10.04 19.72
C MET A 1 -1.31 -10.87 19.35
N GLY A 2 -1.06 -11.11 18.06
CA GLY A 2 0.14 -11.83 17.62
C GLY A 2 1.37 -10.93 17.78
N VAL A 3 2.44 -11.47 18.35
CA VAL A 3 3.74 -10.78 18.41
C VAL A 3 4.57 -11.28 17.23
N THR A 4 4.89 -10.39 16.31
CA THR A 4 5.79 -10.70 15.19
C THR A 4 7.17 -10.13 15.52
N SER A 5 8.16 -11.00 15.64
CA SER A 5 9.56 -10.60 15.79
C SER A 5 10.22 -10.54 14.42
N ILE A 6 10.80 -9.40 14.10
CA ILE A 6 11.50 -9.15 12.83
C ILE A 6 12.94 -8.79 13.19
N ARG A 7 13.90 -9.45 12.54
CA ARG A 7 15.33 -9.15 12.70
C ARG A 7 15.77 -8.28 11.53
N PHE A 8 16.35 -7.13 11.86
CA PHE A 8 16.94 -6.21 10.89
C PHE A 8 18.45 -6.39 10.82
N ASN A 9 19.04 -6.05 9.67
CA ASN A 9 20.48 -5.82 9.56
C ASN A 9 20.84 -4.38 9.97
N GLU A 10 22.14 -4.08 10.05
CA GLU A 10 22.63 -2.76 10.50
C GLU A 10 22.14 -1.60 9.62
N ASN A 11 22.04 -1.81 8.30
CA ASN A 11 21.58 -0.78 7.36
C ASN A 11 20.08 -0.55 7.47
N GLU A 12 19.30 -1.62 7.61
CA GLU A 12 17.84 -1.56 7.80
C GLU A 12 17.49 -0.90 9.14
N GLU A 13 18.26 -1.18 10.19
CA GLU A 13 18.09 -0.55 11.49
C GLU A 13 18.41 0.95 11.46
N ALA A 14 19.45 1.36 10.71
CA ALA A 14 19.76 2.77 10.47
C ALA A 14 18.61 3.49 9.74
N ALA A 15 18.06 2.88 8.69
CA ALA A 15 16.92 3.42 7.96
C ALA A 15 15.66 3.51 8.83
N LEU A 16 15.38 2.47 9.63
CA LEU A 16 14.23 2.46 10.54
C LEU A 16 14.35 3.56 11.60
N ASN A 17 15.54 3.76 12.18
CA ASN A 17 15.76 4.82 13.16
C ASN A 17 15.64 6.21 12.55
N TYR A 18 16.12 6.40 11.32
CA TYR A 18 15.89 7.66 10.59
C TYR A 18 14.40 7.93 10.39
N LEU A 19 13.63 6.95 9.90
CA LEU A 19 12.19 7.10 9.67
C LEU A 19 11.41 7.33 10.97
N LYS A 20 11.76 6.65 12.05
CA LYS A 20 11.18 6.89 13.38
C LYS A 20 11.38 8.33 13.85
N ASN A 21 12.56 8.90 13.61
CA ASN A 21 12.87 10.27 13.99
C ASN A 21 12.10 11.30 13.15
N VAL A 22 11.96 11.07 11.85
CA VAL A 22 11.27 12.00 10.93
C VAL A 22 9.76 11.95 11.11
N LEU A 23 9.20 10.75 11.27
CA LEU A 23 7.75 10.54 11.31
C LEU A 23 7.19 10.51 12.74
N HIS A 24 8.06 10.57 13.75
CA HIS A 24 7.70 10.52 15.17
C HIS A 24 6.82 9.32 15.56
N TYR A 25 6.97 8.19 14.87
CA TYR A 25 6.28 6.94 15.16
C TYR A 25 7.18 5.94 15.85
N ASP A 26 6.58 5.06 16.66
CA ASP A 26 7.27 3.88 17.15
C ASP A 26 7.52 2.88 16.01
N ALA A 27 8.52 2.02 16.19
CA ALA A 27 8.92 1.04 15.18
C ALA A 27 7.75 0.13 14.75
N SER A 28 6.90 -0.29 15.69
CA SER A 28 5.82 -1.24 15.40
C SER A 28 4.71 -0.58 14.59
N THR A 29 4.34 0.65 14.93
CA THR A 29 3.35 1.43 14.18
C THR A 29 3.84 1.73 12.77
N LEU A 30 5.11 2.14 12.65
CA LEU A 30 5.72 2.41 11.34
C LEU A 30 5.72 1.16 10.44
N ILE A 31 6.16 0.02 10.96
CA ILE A 31 6.20 -1.24 10.20
C ILE A 31 4.79 -1.67 9.79
N LYS A 32 3.80 -1.59 10.70
CA LYS A 32 2.41 -1.94 10.38
C LYS A 32 1.83 -1.05 9.29
N LYS A 33 2.10 0.26 9.36
CA LYS A 33 1.63 1.22 8.36
C LYS A 33 2.25 0.93 7.00
N ALA A 34 3.56 0.71 6.95
CA ALA A 34 4.27 0.35 5.72
C ALA A 34 3.74 -0.96 5.09
N LEU A 35 3.44 -1.98 5.91
CA LEU A 35 2.85 -3.23 5.41
C LEU A 35 1.44 -3.03 4.84
N TRP A 36 0.63 -2.17 5.46
CA TRP A 36 -0.69 -1.82 4.96
C TRP A 36 -0.62 -1.06 3.65
N GLU A 37 0.22 -0.03 3.57
CA GLU A 37 0.42 0.76 2.34
C GLU A 37 0.92 -0.14 1.20
N MET A 38 1.88 -1.04 1.48
CA MET A 38 2.37 -1.99 0.48
C MET A 38 1.29 -2.98 0.02
N TYR A 39 0.38 -3.39 0.91
CA TYR A 39 -0.74 -4.25 0.55
C TYR A 39 -1.77 -3.51 -0.32
N GLU A 40 -2.09 -2.26 0.02
CA GLU A 40 -2.96 -1.38 -0.78
C GLU A 40 -2.39 -1.20 -2.18
N ASP A 41 -1.10 -0.88 -2.32
CA ASP A 41 -0.44 -0.73 -3.62
C ASP A 41 -0.56 -1.97 -4.51
N ILE A 42 -0.47 -3.17 -3.92
CA ILE A 42 -0.64 -4.43 -4.65
C ILE A 42 -2.08 -4.59 -5.12
N LYS A 43 -3.05 -4.30 -4.25
CA LYS A 43 -4.48 -4.42 -4.56
C LYS A 43 -4.92 -3.42 -5.62
N ASP A 44 -4.41 -2.19 -5.54
CA ASP A 44 -4.68 -1.15 -6.52
C ASP A 44 -4.14 -1.54 -7.89
N LYS A 45 -2.91 -2.06 -7.96
CA LYS A 45 -2.36 -2.61 -9.21
C LYS A 45 -3.19 -3.76 -9.75
N GLU A 46 -3.67 -4.67 -8.91
CA GLU A 46 -4.56 -5.75 -9.36
C GLU A 46 -5.88 -5.21 -9.92
N MET A 47 -6.44 -4.17 -9.30
CA MET A 47 -7.66 -3.51 -9.76
C MET A 47 -7.47 -2.85 -11.12
N VAL A 48 -6.40 -2.06 -11.28
CA VAL A 48 -6.05 -1.39 -12.54
C VAL A 48 -5.84 -2.42 -13.65
N ASN A 49 -5.00 -3.44 -13.42
CA ASN A 49 -4.73 -4.47 -14.43
C ASN A 49 -6.00 -5.24 -14.85
N ARG A 50 -6.94 -5.45 -13.93
CA ARG A 50 -8.22 -6.08 -14.25
C ARG A 50 -9.09 -5.16 -15.10
N PHE A 51 -9.16 -3.88 -14.73
CA PHE A 51 -9.89 -2.90 -15.50
C PHE A 51 -9.34 -2.75 -16.93
N GLU A 52 -8.02 -2.63 -17.08
CA GLU A 52 -7.36 -2.57 -18.39
C GLU A 52 -7.70 -3.79 -19.26
N LYS A 53 -7.72 -5.00 -18.68
CA LYS A 53 -8.15 -6.21 -19.41
C LYS A 53 -9.61 -6.19 -19.82
N GLU A 54 -10.49 -5.65 -18.98
CA GLU A 54 -11.92 -5.52 -19.29
C GLU A 54 -12.17 -4.44 -20.35
N GLU A 55 -11.36 -3.38 -20.36
CA GLU A 55 -11.37 -2.32 -21.38
C GLU A 55 -10.85 -2.85 -22.73
N ASP A 56 -9.74 -3.59 -22.74
CA ASP A 56 -9.22 -4.26 -23.95
C ASP A 56 -10.25 -5.24 -24.54
N ALA A 57 -11.07 -5.87 -23.69
CA ALA A 57 -12.16 -6.74 -24.10
C ALA A 57 -13.42 -5.97 -24.58
N GLY A 58 -13.43 -4.64 -24.52
CA GLY A 58 -14.53 -3.77 -24.93
C GLY A 58 -15.75 -3.81 -24.01
N ASN A 59 -15.60 -4.27 -22.78
CA ASN A 59 -16.72 -4.52 -21.85
C ASN A 59 -16.78 -3.49 -20.69
N THR A 60 -16.15 -2.32 -20.86
CA THR A 60 -16.17 -1.23 -19.88
C THR A 60 -17.03 -0.07 -20.38
N SER A 61 -17.83 0.49 -19.47
CA SER A 61 -18.63 1.69 -19.71
C SER A 61 -18.29 2.72 -18.64
N PHE A 62 -17.83 3.90 -19.05
CA PHE A 62 -17.66 5.03 -18.15
C PHE A 62 -18.98 5.77 -18.00
N SER A 63 -19.46 5.94 -16.77
CA SER A 63 -20.58 6.83 -16.46
C SER A 63 -20.11 8.27 -16.46
N ALA A 64 -20.88 9.17 -17.06
CA ALA A 64 -20.61 10.60 -16.98
C ALA A 64 -20.97 11.11 -15.57
N ILE A 65 -20.33 12.19 -15.12
CA ILE A 65 -20.69 12.85 -13.84
C ILE A 65 -22.18 13.23 -13.80
N THR A 66 -22.78 13.51 -14.96
CA THR A 66 -24.20 13.80 -15.09
C THR A 66 -25.12 12.62 -14.77
N ASP A 67 -24.62 11.37 -14.83
CA ASP A 67 -25.39 10.17 -14.49
C ASP A 67 -25.40 9.87 -12.98
N LEU A 68 -24.56 10.56 -12.21
CA LEU A 68 -24.40 10.40 -10.75
C LEU A 68 -25.08 11.52 -9.94
N LEU A 69 -25.56 12.59 -10.59
CA LEU A 69 -26.24 13.76 -10.01
C LEU A 69 -27.76 13.65 -10.15
#